data_AF-A0A7X6SW67-F1
#
_entry.id   AF-A0A7X6SW67-F1
#
_cell.length_a   1.000
_cell.length_b   1.000
_cell.length_c   1.000
_cell.angle_alpha   90.00
_cell.angle_beta   90.00
_cell.angle_gamma   90.00
#
_symmetry.space_group_name_H-M   'P 1'
#
loop_
_entity.id
_entity.type
_entity.pdbx_description
1 polymer ?
#
loop_
_entity_poly.entity_id
_entity_poly.type
_entity_poly.pdbx_seq_one_letter_code
_entity_poly.pdbx_strand_id
1 'polypeptide(L)'
;MLLYFHGSLQSGNVARNFTGRTFDDMAAARGVRLVYPDGVDRHFNDTRLALCERTRQLGVDDVGFTRAIVDWLGVESVHACGYSNGGQMVMRLLHDAPGLLTGAATFAATMPAENNRLPDLGSALVPTPYLAIHGTADHIVKYDGGVAGLDPAHTRGELISARASAEYFAQANGLGADAHTQYSPSPGVLVDRWDGAAPVELWSIEGMGHLVPTTTPRSPRTSSRTSSASDLPHLLINAMADNCRIG
;
A
#
# COMPACT_ATOMS: atom_id res chain seq x y z
N MET A 1 3.46 10.75 12.47
CA MET A 1 4.58 10.34 11.59
C MET A 1 4.02 9.55 10.40
N LEU A 2 4.71 9.55 9.26
CA LEU A 2 4.44 8.65 8.14
C LEU A 2 5.66 7.77 7.88
N LEU A 3 5.45 6.46 7.84
CA LEU A 3 6.40 5.47 7.34
C LEU A 3 6.07 5.18 5.86
N TYR A 4 7.05 5.28 4.97
CA TYR A 4 6.91 4.86 3.58
C TYR A 4 7.75 3.62 3.31
N PHE A 5 7.10 2.50 2.99
CA PHE A 5 7.75 1.23 2.64
C PHE A 5 7.93 1.10 1.13
N HIS A 6 9.18 0.96 0.68
CA HIS A 6 9.55 0.86 -0.73
C HIS A 6 9.14 -0.48 -1.37
N GLY A 7 9.10 -0.53 -2.71
CA GLY A 7 8.85 -1.76 -3.46
C GLY A 7 10.07 -2.69 -3.54
N SER A 8 9.89 -3.88 -4.09
CA SER A 8 10.98 -4.85 -4.28
C SER A 8 12.17 -4.24 -5.03
N LEU A 9 13.39 -4.59 -4.62
CA LEU A 9 14.66 -4.15 -5.21
C LEU A 9 14.94 -2.64 -5.11
N GLN A 10 14.13 -1.90 -4.33
CA GLN A 10 14.34 -0.48 -4.03
C GLN A 10 15.02 -0.26 -2.68
N SER A 11 15.26 1.00 -2.35
CA SER A 11 15.64 1.52 -1.04
C SER A 11 14.83 2.77 -0.77
N GLY A 12 14.89 3.32 0.44
CA GLY A 12 14.24 4.57 0.81
C GLY A 12 14.62 5.73 -0.10
N ASN A 13 15.91 5.87 -0.43
CA ASN A 13 16.36 6.89 -1.39
C ASN A 13 15.84 6.62 -2.81
N VAL A 14 15.77 5.37 -3.26
CA VAL A 14 15.19 5.04 -4.57
C VAL A 14 13.69 5.37 -4.59
N ALA A 15 12.95 4.98 -3.55
CA ALA A 15 11.53 5.27 -3.40
C ALA A 15 11.26 6.77 -3.45
N ARG A 16 12.01 7.57 -2.69
CA ARG A 16 11.91 9.03 -2.67
C ARG A 16 11.96 9.64 -4.07
N ASN A 17 12.92 9.21 -4.89
CA ASN A 17 13.10 9.71 -6.25
C ASN A 17 12.07 9.08 -7.22
N PHE A 18 11.74 7.81 -7.03
CA PHE A 18 10.72 7.10 -7.81
C PHE A 18 9.34 7.74 -7.68
N THR A 19 8.98 8.21 -6.47
CA THR A 19 7.71 8.90 -6.19
C THR A 19 7.80 10.40 -6.46
N GLY A 20 8.84 10.88 -7.15
CA GLY A 20 9.00 12.31 -7.48
C GLY A 20 8.94 13.23 -6.26
N ARG A 21 9.37 12.76 -5.08
CA ARG A 21 9.32 13.48 -3.79
C ARG A 21 7.92 13.90 -3.33
N THR A 22 6.87 13.34 -3.92
CA THR A 22 5.49 13.71 -3.58
C THR A 22 5.15 13.49 -2.10
N PHE A 23 5.71 12.47 -1.46
CA PHE A 23 5.54 12.25 -0.02
C PHE A 23 6.35 13.22 0.84
N ASP A 24 7.54 13.64 0.39
CA ASP A 24 8.30 14.70 1.06
C ASP A 24 7.52 16.02 1.07
N ASP A 25 6.97 16.40 -0.08
CA ASP A 25 6.20 17.64 -0.23
C ASP A 25 4.95 17.60 0.65
N MET A 26 4.22 16.48 0.66
CA MET A 26 3.07 16.28 1.54
C MET A 26 3.46 16.36 3.01
N ALA A 27 4.53 15.67 3.41
CA ALA A 27 5.02 15.67 4.78
C ALA A 27 5.45 17.06 5.24
N ALA A 28 6.15 17.82 4.39
CA ALA A 28 6.53 19.20 4.66
C ALA A 28 5.30 20.12 4.78
N ALA A 29 4.33 20.00 3.88
CA ALA A 29 3.11 20.80 3.89
C ALA A 29 2.24 20.55 5.12
N ARG A 30 2.23 19.32 5.64
CA ARG A 30 1.42 18.91 6.79
C ARG A 30 2.18 18.86 8.11
N GLY A 31 3.48 19.19 8.12
CA GLY A 31 4.30 19.15 9.34
C GLY A 31 4.51 17.74 9.91
N VAL A 32 4.40 16.70 9.07
CA VAL A 32 4.52 15.29 9.50
C VAL A 32 5.95 14.80 9.29
N ARG A 33 6.53 14.12 10.28
CA ARG A 33 7.82 13.43 10.10
C ARG A 33 7.64 12.28 9.11
N LEU A 34 8.45 12.24 8.06
CA LEU A 34 8.48 11.18 7.06
C LEU A 34 9.72 10.30 7.24
N VAL A 35 9.53 9.00 7.29
CA VAL A 35 10.59 8.00 7.44
C VAL A 35 10.50 6.99 6.31
N TYR A 36 11.64 6.69 5.69
CA TYR A 36 11.78 5.65 4.67
C TYR A 36 12.67 4.53 5.20
N PRO A 37 12.11 3.48 5.83
CA PRO A 37 12.88 2.32 6.24
C PRO A 37 13.49 1.60 5.04
N ASP A 38 14.68 1.03 5.20
CA ASP A 38 15.32 0.17 4.21
C ASP A 38 15.18 -1.29 4.61
N GLY A 39 14.61 -2.10 3.71
CA GLY A 39 14.51 -3.54 3.87
C GLY A 39 15.83 -4.25 3.58
N VAL A 40 16.10 -5.35 4.30
CA VAL A 40 17.28 -6.19 4.06
C VAL A 40 17.23 -6.76 2.64
N ASP A 41 18.36 -6.74 1.92
CA ASP A 41 18.43 -7.14 0.51
C ASP A 41 17.34 -6.49 -0.37
N ARG A 42 16.97 -5.25 -0.03
CA ARG A 42 16.02 -4.42 -0.79
C ARG A 42 14.62 -5.04 -0.88
N HIS A 43 14.22 -5.77 0.14
CA HIS A 43 12.88 -6.35 0.31
C HIS A 43 12.43 -6.23 1.76
N PHE A 44 11.13 -6.26 1.98
CA PHE A 44 10.52 -6.52 3.27
C PHE A 44 9.98 -7.95 3.30
N ASN A 45 10.08 -8.61 4.44
CA ASN A 45 9.50 -9.92 4.73
C ASN A 45 7.97 -9.80 4.80
N ASP A 46 7.31 -9.89 3.65
CA ASP A 46 5.92 -9.49 3.50
C ASP A 46 4.90 -10.61 3.79
N THR A 47 3.62 -10.42 3.44
CA THR A 47 2.52 -11.36 3.70
C THR A 47 2.46 -12.57 2.75
N ARG A 48 3.24 -12.59 1.66
CA ARG A 48 3.15 -13.59 0.59
C ARG A 48 4.04 -14.79 0.89
N LEU A 49 3.46 -15.99 0.96
CA LEU A 49 4.18 -17.23 1.23
C LEU A 49 5.13 -17.62 0.10
N ALA A 50 4.66 -17.53 -1.15
CA ALA A 50 5.39 -17.98 -2.33
C ALA A 50 6.47 -17.01 -2.83
N LEU A 51 6.57 -15.80 -2.24
CA LEU A 51 7.63 -14.86 -2.59
C LEU A 51 8.96 -15.33 -1.95
N CYS A 52 9.83 -15.93 -2.77
CA CYS A 52 11.13 -16.44 -2.33
C CYS A 52 12.18 -15.32 -2.26
N GLU A 53 12.05 -14.48 -1.24
CA GLU A 53 12.94 -13.35 -0.96
C GLU A 53 13.96 -13.67 0.13
N ARG A 54 15.12 -13.00 0.07
CA ARG A 54 16.21 -13.25 1.02
C ARG A 54 15.82 -12.91 2.46
N THR A 55 14.96 -11.91 2.67
CA THR A 55 14.43 -11.54 3.98
C THR A 55 13.65 -12.67 4.63
N ARG A 56 12.80 -13.37 3.87
CA ARG A 56 12.08 -14.56 4.35
C ARG A 56 13.02 -15.69 4.74
N GLN A 57 14.02 -15.98 3.90
CA GLN A 57 15.01 -17.04 4.16
C GLN A 57 15.86 -16.76 5.42
N LEU A 58 16.15 -15.48 5.67
CA LEU A 58 16.91 -15.04 6.83
C LEU A 58 16.04 -14.88 8.09
N GLY A 59 14.71 -15.00 7.98
CA GLY A 59 13.80 -14.74 9.11
C GLY A 59 13.87 -13.30 9.60
N VAL A 60 14.03 -12.33 8.70
CA VAL A 60 14.12 -10.91 9.06
C VAL A 60 12.83 -10.45 9.74
N ASP A 61 12.98 -9.84 10.92
CA ASP A 61 11.88 -9.29 11.70
C ASP A 61 11.63 -7.81 11.35
N ASP A 62 11.02 -7.57 10.20
CA ASP A 62 10.67 -6.22 9.74
C ASP A 62 9.57 -5.58 10.60
N VAL A 63 8.73 -6.38 11.28
CA VAL A 63 7.71 -5.89 12.21
C VAL A 63 8.36 -5.35 13.49
N GLY A 64 9.28 -6.10 14.09
CA GLY A 64 10.06 -5.67 15.24
C GLY A 64 10.95 -4.47 14.93
N PHE A 65 11.58 -4.43 13.75
CA PHE A 65 12.32 -3.26 13.29
C PHE A 65 11.43 -2.01 13.18
N THR A 66 10.21 -2.15 12.65
CA THR A 66 9.25 -1.04 12.57
C THR A 66 8.85 -0.54 13.95
N ARG A 67 8.57 -1.43 14.91
CA ARG A 67 8.31 -1.05 16.30
C ARG A 67 9.47 -0.28 16.91
N ALA A 68 10.70 -0.76 16.71
CA ALA A 68 11.89 -0.09 17.20
C ALA A 68 12.07 1.33 16.63
N ILE A 69 11.73 1.57 15.37
CA ILE A 69 11.72 2.93 14.78
C ILE A 69 10.70 3.83 15.48
N VAL A 70 9.47 3.32 15.69
CA VAL A 70 8.39 4.08 16.35
C VAL A 70 8.80 4.44 17.78
N ASP A 71 9.31 3.47 18.53
CA ASP A 71 9.76 3.64 19.91
C ASP A 71 10.91 4.65 19.99
N TRP A 72 11.89 4.54 19.10
CA TRP A 72 13.05 5.44 19.05
C TRP A 72 12.66 6.89 18.77
N LEU A 73 11.64 7.12 17.93
CA LEU A 73 11.17 8.47 17.58
C LEU A 73 10.14 9.05 18.55
N GLY A 74 9.61 8.22 19.46
CA GLY A 74 8.69 8.61 20.54
C GLY A 74 7.41 9.29 20.01
N VAL A 75 6.79 8.71 18.98
CA VAL A 75 5.60 9.28 18.33
C VAL A 75 4.33 8.51 18.69
N GLU A 76 3.24 9.23 18.95
CA GLU A 76 1.95 8.63 19.33
C GLU A 76 1.12 8.22 18.10
N SER A 77 1.08 9.06 17.05
CA SER A 77 0.34 8.77 15.82
C SER A 77 1.28 8.28 14.71
N VAL A 78 1.10 7.03 14.30
CA VAL A 78 1.91 6.35 13.29
C VAL A 78 1.03 6.01 12.10
N HIS A 79 1.33 6.58 10.95
CA HIS A 79 0.71 6.22 9.68
C HIS A 79 1.72 5.46 8.84
N ALA A 80 1.26 4.53 8.02
CA ALA A 80 2.13 3.83 7.08
C ALA A 80 1.52 3.81 5.68
N CYS A 81 2.36 3.99 4.68
CA CYS A 81 2.01 3.62 3.33
C CYS A 81 3.14 2.88 2.62
N GLY A 82 2.79 2.16 1.56
CA GLY A 82 3.79 1.35 0.86
C GLY A 82 3.38 0.96 -0.54
N TYR A 83 4.38 0.70 -1.36
CA TYR A 83 4.21 0.32 -2.76
C TYR A 83 4.60 -1.14 -3.00
N SER A 84 3.74 -1.93 -3.65
CA SER A 84 4.03 -3.32 -4.04
C SER A 84 4.45 -4.18 -2.84
N ASN A 85 5.70 -4.66 -2.75
CA ASN A 85 6.25 -5.35 -1.56
C ASN A 85 6.15 -4.50 -0.28
N GLY A 86 6.37 -3.19 -0.36
CA GLY A 86 6.14 -2.30 0.77
C GLY A 86 4.66 -2.17 1.13
N GLY A 87 3.75 -2.27 0.15
CA GLY A 87 2.30 -2.32 0.42
C GLY A 87 1.91 -3.61 1.17
N GLN A 88 2.51 -4.74 0.80
CA GLN A 88 2.37 -6.00 1.53
C GLN A 88 2.97 -5.91 2.94
N MET A 89 4.07 -5.17 3.13
CA MET A 89 4.61 -4.90 4.47
C MET A 89 3.65 -4.07 5.32
N VAL A 90 2.96 -3.08 4.74
CA VAL A 90 1.91 -2.33 5.46
C VAL A 90 0.78 -3.27 5.89
N MET A 91 0.32 -4.15 5.00
CA MET A 91 -0.66 -5.18 5.36
C MET A 91 -0.12 -6.08 6.49
N ARG A 92 1.14 -6.50 6.42
CA ARG A 92 1.80 -7.29 7.47
C ARG A 92 1.75 -6.61 8.83
N LEU A 93 1.97 -5.29 8.88
CA LEU A 93 1.89 -4.52 10.13
C LEU A 93 0.48 -4.47 10.70
N LEU A 94 -0.57 -4.37 9.86
CA LEU A 94 -1.96 -4.42 10.32
C LEU A 94 -2.29 -5.75 11.01
N HIS A 95 -1.67 -6.84 10.56
CA HIS A 95 -1.86 -8.18 11.10
C HIS A 95 -1.01 -8.48 12.34
N ASP A 96 0.29 -8.19 12.28
CA ASP A 96 1.28 -8.65 13.28
C ASP A 96 1.66 -7.56 14.29
N ALA A 97 1.22 -6.33 14.06
CA ALA A 97 1.28 -5.23 15.01
C ALA A 97 -0.07 -4.49 15.09
N PRO A 98 -1.17 -5.20 15.42
CA PRO A 98 -2.49 -4.61 15.47
C PRO A 98 -2.52 -3.44 16.47
N GLY A 99 -3.07 -2.31 16.05
CA GLY A 99 -3.12 -1.07 16.84
C GLY A 99 -1.85 -0.20 16.74
N LEU A 100 -0.78 -0.65 16.08
CA LEU A 100 0.41 0.19 15.84
C LEU A 100 0.10 1.35 14.89
N LEU A 101 -0.71 1.11 13.86
CA LEU A 101 -1.00 2.08 12.81
C LEU A 101 -2.33 2.81 13.08
N THR A 102 -2.25 4.15 13.13
CA THR A 102 -3.40 5.07 13.18
C THR A 102 -4.15 5.13 11.84
N GLY A 103 -3.44 4.88 10.74
CA GLY A 103 -3.99 4.84 9.38
C GLY A 103 -2.99 4.20 8.42
N ALA A 104 -3.49 3.52 7.39
CA ALA A 104 -2.68 2.73 6.48
C ALA A 104 -3.11 2.92 5.02
N ALA A 105 -2.13 3.00 4.11
CA ALA A 105 -2.42 3.04 2.68
C ALA A 105 -1.50 2.16 1.84
N THR A 106 -2.00 1.59 0.76
CA THR A 106 -1.21 0.75 -0.13
C THR A 106 -1.37 1.15 -1.58
N PHE A 107 -0.26 1.11 -2.31
CA PHE A 107 -0.22 1.32 -3.75
C PHE A 107 0.16 0.01 -4.44
N ALA A 108 -0.64 -0.42 -5.41
CA ALA A 108 -0.34 -1.58 -6.24
C ALA A 108 -0.05 -2.87 -5.43
N ALA A 109 -0.83 -3.12 -4.38
CA ALA A 109 -0.73 -4.30 -3.53
C ALA A 109 -2.14 -4.77 -3.12
N THR A 110 -2.36 -6.09 -3.13
CA THR A 110 -3.62 -6.72 -2.72
C THR A 110 -3.33 -7.90 -1.80
N MET A 111 -4.27 -8.26 -0.92
CA MET A 111 -4.08 -9.37 0.00
C MET A 111 -3.74 -10.68 -0.72
N PRO A 112 -2.85 -11.52 -0.15
CA PRO A 112 -2.63 -12.86 -0.67
C PRO A 112 -3.90 -13.70 -0.62
N ALA A 113 -4.08 -14.55 -1.63
CA ALA A 113 -5.05 -15.63 -1.57
C ALA A 113 -4.66 -16.61 -0.45
N GLU A 114 -5.62 -17.40 0.03
CA GLU A 114 -5.43 -18.27 1.20
C GLU A 114 -4.24 -19.24 1.03
N ASN A 115 -4.06 -19.79 -0.17
CA ASN A 115 -2.94 -20.68 -0.52
C ASN A 115 -1.56 -19.99 -0.59
N ASN A 116 -1.51 -18.66 -0.56
CA ASN A 116 -0.31 -17.85 -0.65
C ASN A 116 -0.16 -16.89 0.54
N ARG A 117 -1.04 -16.97 1.53
CA ARG A 117 -0.95 -16.18 2.75
C ARG A 117 0.00 -16.86 3.72
N LEU A 118 0.77 -16.06 4.44
CA LEU A 118 1.56 -16.58 5.55
C LEU A 118 0.65 -17.31 6.57
N PRO A 119 1.01 -18.54 6.98
CA PRO A 119 0.19 -19.35 7.88
C PRO A 119 0.14 -18.79 9.31
N ASP A 120 1.15 -18.02 9.70
CA ASP A 120 1.33 -17.38 11.01
C ASP A 120 0.95 -15.90 11.03
N LEU A 121 0.32 -15.41 9.95
CA LEU A 121 -0.16 -14.04 9.88
C LEU A 121 -1.24 -13.79 10.96
N GLY A 122 -1.04 -12.78 11.79
CA GLY A 122 -1.94 -12.46 12.90
C GLY A 122 -3.38 -12.27 12.45
N SER A 123 -4.34 -12.85 13.18
CA SER A 123 -5.77 -12.81 12.81
C SER A 123 -6.60 -11.80 13.61
N ALA A 124 -6.07 -11.28 14.71
CA ALA A 124 -6.73 -10.31 15.58
C ALA A 124 -6.40 -8.88 15.16
N LEU A 125 -7.05 -8.40 14.10
CA LEU A 125 -6.87 -7.03 13.61
C LEU A 125 -7.59 -6.04 14.52
N VAL A 126 -7.00 -4.85 14.67
CA VAL A 126 -7.66 -3.67 15.25
C VAL A 126 -8.19 -2.81 14.09
N PRO A 127 -9.44 -2.31 14.15
CA PRO A 127 -9.96 -1.45 13.10
C PRO A 127 -9.07 -0.23 12.84
N THR A 128 -8.53 -0.11 11.63
CA THR A 128 -7.61 0.96 11.21
C THR A 128 -8.09 1.55 9.88
N PRO A 129 -8.25 2.89 9.76
CA PRO A 129 -8.54 3.53 8.48
C PRO A 129 -7.58 3.06 7.37
N TYR A 130 -8.13 2.62 6.25
CA TYR A 130 -7.36 1.96 5.20
C TYR A 130 -7.70 2.47 3.81
N LEU A 131 -6.68 2.83 3.03
CA LEU A 131 -6.82 3.25 1.64
C LEU A 131 -5.99 2.35 0.71
N ALA A 132 -6.66 1.65 -0.21
CA ALA A 132 -6.01 0.97 -1.33
C ALA A 132 -6.09 1.83 -2.60
N ILE A 133 -4.97 2.05 -3.27
CA ILE A 133 -4.92 2.69 -4.60
C ILE A 133 -4.34 1.67 -5.58
N HIS A 134 -5.12 1.32 -6.60
CA HIS A 134 -4.75 0.26 -7.53
C HIS A 134 -5.10 0.59 -8.97
N GLY A 135 -4.22 0.22 -9.90
CA GLY A 135 -4.40 0.47 -11.31
C GLY A 135 -5.07 -0.70 -12.02
N THR A 136 -6.06 -0.44 -12.89
CA THR A 136 -6.78 -1.52 -13.59
C THR A 136 -5.92 -2.21 -14.67
N ALA A 137 -4.82 -1.59 -15.09
CA ALA A 137 -3.87 -2.13 -16.06
C ALA A 137 -2.56 -2.65 -15.42
N ASP A 138 -2.57 -2.89 -14.10
CA ASP A 138 -1.44 -3.51 -13.40
C ASP A 138 -1.25 -4.96 -13.86
N HIS A 139 -0.12 -5.24 -14.49
CA HIS A 139 0.24 -6.56 -15.02
C HIS A 139 1.08 -7.40 -14.05
N ILE A 140 1.52 -6.82 -12.92
CA ILE A 140 2.34 -7.49 -11.91
C ILE A 140 1.46 -7.97 -10.76
N VAL A 141 0.68 -7.05 -10.19
CA VAL A 141 -0.34 -7.33 -9.17
C VAL A 141 -1.68 -7.02 -9.82
N LYS A 142 -2.28 -8.04 -10.44
CA LYS A 142 -3.48 -7.87 -11.26
C LYS A 142 -4.63 -7.33 -10.43
N TYR A 143 -5.31 -6.32 -10.97
CA TYR A 143 -6.46 -5.70 -10.32
C TYR A 143 -7.57 -6.71 -9.98
N ASP A 144 -7.85 -7.64 -10.89
CA ASP A 144 -8.86 -8.70 -10.71
C ASP A 144 -8.34 -9.92 -9.92
N GLY A 145 -7.10 -9.87 -9.42
CA GLY A 145 -6.47 -10.97 -8.70
C GLY A 145 -5.86 -12.04 -9.60
N GLY A 146 -5.50 -13.16 -8.99
CA GLY A 146 -4.80 -14.28 -9.62
C GLY A 146 -3.29 -14.25 -9.37
N VAL A 147 -2.55 -15.00 -10.19
CA VAL A 147 -1.10 -15.16 -10.02
C VAL A 147 -0.38 -13.86 -10.33
N ALA A 148 0.33 -13.35 -9.32
CA ALA A 148 1.20 -12.18 -9.41
C ALA A 148 2.61 -12.58 -9.87
N GLY A 149 3.30 -11.65 -10.53
CA GLY A 149 4.64 -11.87 -11.07
C GLY A 149 4.82 -11.28 -12.47
N LEU A 150 6.06 -11.26 -12.94
CA LEU A 150 6.38 -10.82 -14.32
C LEU A 150 6.01 -11.91 -15.34
N ASP A 151 6.20 -13.17 -14.95
CA ASP A 151 5.96 -14.37 -15.74
C ASP A 151 5.84 -15.58 -14.79
N PRO A 152 5.54 -16.80 -15.29
CA PRO A 152 5.43 -18.00 -14.45
C PRO A 152 6.72 -18.38 -13.70
N ALA A 153 7.91 -18.06 -14.23
CA ALA A 153 9.18 -18.35 -13.59
C ALA A 153 9.50 -17.35 -12.45
N HIS A 154 8.90 -16.17 -12.48
CA HIS A 154 9.03 -15.11 -11.49
C HIS A 154 7.72 -14.86 -10.74
N THR A 155 7.01 -15.94 -10.40
CA THR A 155 5.76 -15.86 -9.65
C THR A 155 5.97 -15.30 -8.23
N ARG A 156 4.97 -14.58 -7.74
CA ARG A 156 4.85 -14.08 -6.37
C ARG A 156 3.66 -14.72 -5.65
N GLY A 157 3.15 -15.81 -6.21
CA GLY A 157 1.96 -16.53 -5.79
C GLY A 157 0.65 -15.83 -6.14
N GLU A 158 -0.45 -16.43 -5.71
CA GLU A 158 -1.81 -15.97 -5.99
C GLU A 158 -2.24 -14.87 -5.01
N LEU A 159 -2.90 -13.84 -5.53
CA LEU A 159 -3.46 -12.72 -4.77
C LEU A 159 -4.96 -12.60 -5.07
N ILE A 160 -5.74 -12.10 -4.12
CA ILE A 160 -7.15 -11.76 -4.37
C ILE A 160 -7.24 -10.41 -5.10
N SER A 161 -8.41 -10.12 -5.68
CA SER A 161 -8.64 -8.86 -6.40
C SER A 161 -8.50 -7.64 -5.48
N ALA A 162 -8.27 -6.47 -6.07
CA ALA A 162 -8.20 -5.21 -5.34
C ALA A 162 -9.50 -4.96 -4.54
N ARG A 163 -10.65 -5.25 -5.15
CA ARG A 163 -11.96 -5.15 -4.47
C ARG A 163 -12.10 -6.13 -3.32
N ALA A 164 -11.80 -7.42 -3.54
CA ALA A 164 -11.87 -8.41 -2.47
C ALA A 164 -10.89 -8.09 -1.32
N SER A 165 -9.73 -7.52 -1.64
CA SER A 165 -8.76 -7.07 -0.64
C SER A 165 -9.24 -5.87 0.16
N ALA A 166 -9.95 -4.92 -0.45
CA ALA A 166 -10.54 -3.80 0.28
C ALA A 166 -11.72 -4.25 1.14
N GLU A 167 -12.58 -5.12 0.60
CA GLU A 167 -13.67 -5.75 1.34
C GLU A 167 -13.16 -6.55 2.55
N TYR A 168 -12.01 -7.22 2.42
CA TYR A 168 -11.35 -7.92 3.52
C TYR A 168 -11.03 -6.97 4.69
N PHE A 169 -10.41 -5.81 4.42
CA PHE A 169 -10.12 -4.83 5.47
C PHE A 169 -11.37 -4.10 5.97
N ALA A 170 -12.38 -3.89 5.11
CA ALA A 170 -13.67 -3.35 5.54
C ALA A 170 -14.34 -4.28 6.56
N GLN A 171 -14.36 -5.60 6.29
CA GLN A 171 -14.87 -6.60 7.23
C GLN A 171 -14.04 -6.64 8.52
N ALA A 172 -12.71 -6.57 8.44
CA ALA A 172 -11.84 -6.48 9.62
C ALA A 172 -12.13 -5.23 10.47
N ASN A 173 -12.57 -4.14 9.83
CA ASN A 173 -12.99 -2.91 10.50
C ASN A 173 -14.46 -2.94 10.97
N GLY A 174 -15.16 -4.06 10.81
CA GLY A 174 -16.57 -4.22 11.20
C GLY A 174 -17.56 -3.53 10.24
N LEU A 175 -17.15 -3.26 9.00
CA LEU A 175 -17.95 -2.56 8.00
C LEU A 175 -18.56 -3.56 7.00
N GLY A 176 -19.88 -3.55 6.90
CA GLY A 176 -20.66 -4.41 6.01
C GLY A 176 -21.02 -3.75 4.68
N ALA A 177 -21.82 -4.45 3.88
CA ALA A 177 -22.32 -3.95 2.60
C ALA A 177 -23.27 -2.75 2.74
N ASP A 178 -23.93 -2.60 3.88
CA ASP A 178 -24.78 -1.46 4.24
C ASP A 178 -24.01 -0.15 4.40
N ALA A 179 -22.71 -0.24 4.70
CA ALA A 179 -21.79 0.90 4.76
C ALA A 179 -21.12 1.22 3.41
N HIS A 180 -21.38 0.43 2.37
CA HIS A 180 -20.70 0.57 1.08
C HIS A 180 -21.37 1.62 0.18
N THR A 181 -20.56 2.52 -0.37
CA THR A 181 -20.92 3.46 -1.41
C THR A 181 -19.89 3.44 -2.54
N GLN A 182 -20.30 3.89 -3.72
CA GLN A 182 -19.42 4.01 -4.87
C GLN A 182 -19.61 5.36 -5.55
N TYR A 183 -18.51 6.02 -5.90
CA TYR A 183 -18.53 7.30 -6.62
C TYR A 183 -17.30 7.50 -7.49
N SER A 184 -17.33 8.50 -8.37
CA SER A 184 -16.20 8.84 -9.26
C SER A 184 -15.79 10.31 -9.04
N PRO A 185 -14.66 10.59 -8.37
CA PRO A 185 -14.22 11.96 -8.08
C PRO A 185 -13.60 12.65 -9.31
N SER A 186 -13.17 11.89 -10.30
CA SER A 186 -12.61 12.39 -11.56
C SER A 186 -12.73 11.33 -12.66
N PRO A 187 -12.71 11.70 -13.95
CA PRO A 187 -12.71 10.73 -15.05
C PRO A 187 -11.61 9.67 -14.89
N GLY A 188 -11.94 8.40 -15.11
CA GLY A 188 -11.02 7.28 -14.96
C GLY A 188 -10.68 6.89 -13.52
N VAL A 189 -11.38 7.45 -12.51
CA VAL A 189 -11.22 7.07 -11.11
C VAL A 189 -12.56 6.59 -10.55
N LEU A 190 -12.58 5.36 -10.04
CA LEU A 190 -13.72 4.81 -9.30
C LEU A 190 -13.31 4.60 -7.85
N VAL A 191 -14.14 5.06 -6.91
CA VAL A 191 -13.92 4.87 -5.48
C VAL A 191 -15.02 3.98 -4.92
N ASP A 192 -14.61 2.85 -4.34
CA ASP A 192 -15.45 2.05 -3.45
C ASP A 192 -15.12 2.42 -2.01
N ARG A 193 -16.12 2.83 -1.23
CA ARG A 193 -15.95 3.36 0.12
C ARG A 193 -16.85 2.61 1.09
N TRP A 194 -16.29 2.16 2.21
CA TRP A 194 -17.01 1.64 3.36
C TRP A 194 -16.89 2.63 4.50
N ASP A 195 -18.00 3.24 4.89
CA ASP A 195 -18.04 4.29 5.92
C ASP A 195 -18.15 3.73 7.34
N GLY A 196 -17.44 4.35 8.29
CA GLY A 196 -17.49 3.99 9.70
C GLY A 196 -16.42 4.67 10.53
N ALA A 197 -16.18 4.19 11.75
CA ALA A 197 -15.18 4.74 12.66
C ALA A 197 -13.74 4.60 12.13
N ALA A 198 -13.48 3.52 11.38
CA ALA A 198 -12.24 3.23 10.67
C ALA A 198 -12.58 2.94 9.19
N PRO A 199 -12.79 3.98 8.35
CA PRO A 199 -13.29 3.80 7.00
C PRO A 199 -12.29 3.06 6.12
N VAL A 200 -12.80 2.38 5.09
CA VAL A 200 -11.99 1.70 4.08
C VAL A 200 -12.33 2.24 2.70
N GLU A 201 -11.33 2.55 1.89
CA GLU A 201 -11.52 3.00 0.51
C GLU A 201 -10.64 2.20 -0.45
N LEU A 202 -11.19 1.86 -1.61
CA LEU A 202 -10.45 1.41 -2.79
C LEU A 202 -10.60 2.44 -3.89
N TRP A 203 -9.48 2.97 -4.36
CA TRP A 203 -9.38 3.88 -5.48
C TRP A 203 -8.83 3.14 -6.69
N SER A 204 -9.70 2.87 -7.64
CA SER A 204 -9.41 2.15 -8.87
C SER A 204 -9.14 3.13 -10.00
N ILE A 205 -7.92 3.09 -10.52
CA ILE A 205 -7.43 4.05 -11.52
C ILE A 205 -7.36 3.37 -12.88
N GLU A 206 -8.24 3.79 -13.78
CA GLU A 206 -8.36 3.23 -15.11
C GLU A 206 -7.07 3.41 -15.91
N GLY A 207 -6.57 2.31 -16.47
CA GLY A 207 -5.38 2.32 -17.34
C GLY A 207 -4.05 2.53 -16.61
N MET A 208 -4.06 2.75 -15.29
CA MET A 208 -2.83 2.83 -14.51
C MET A 208 -2.20 1.44 -14.35
N GLY A 209 -0.88 1.37 -14.53
CA GLY A 209 -0.09 0.15 -14.33
C GLY A 209 0.43 -0.01 -12.90
N HIS A 210 1.48 -0.83 -12.75
CA HIS A 210 2.18 -1.05 -11.47
C HIS A 210 3.07 0.14 -11.12
N LEU A 211 2.51 1.18 -10.48
CA LEU A 211 3.23 2.41 -10.11
C LEU A 211 2.55 3.16 -8.96
N VAL A 212 3.26 4.17 -8.44
CA VAL A 212 2.69 5.23 -7.61
C VAL A 212 2.57 6.48 -8.48
N PRO A 213 1.40 7.12 -8.61
CA PRO A 213 1.24 8.32 -9.42
C PRO A 213 2.10 9.48 -8.90
N THR A 214 2.81 10.16 -9.81
CA THR A 214 3.69 11.29 -9.49
C THR A 214 3.41 12.48 -10.39
N THR A 215 3.60 13.69 -9.87
CA THR A 215 3.43 14.95 -10.61
C THR A 215 4.57 15.21 -11.60
N THR A 216 5.72 14.56 -11.42
CA THR A 216 6.86 14.66 -12.34
C THR A 216 6.79 13.55 -13.39
N PRO A 217 6.82 13.85 -14.71
CA PRO A 217 6.84 12.84 -15.76
C PRO A 217 8.11 11.96 -15.69
N ARG A 218 7.95 10.65 -15.87
CA ARG A 218 9.10 9.73 -16.01
C ARG A 218 9.70 9.83 -17.41
N SER A 219 11.03 9.82 -17.52
CA SER A 219 11.73 9.71 -18.82
C SER A 219 11.30 8.43 -19.58
N PRO A 220 11.10 8.50 -20.92
CA PRO A 220 10.34 7.50 -21.66
C PRO A 220 11.20 6.28 -21.96
N ARG A 221 11.09 5.22 -21.16
CA ARG A 221 11.50 3.87 -21.63
C ARG A 221 10.51 2.75 -21.40
N THR A 222 9.44 3.00 -20.64
CA THR A 222 8.27 2.11 -20.54
C THR A 222 7.11 2.92 -19.94
N SER A 223 6.28 3.54 -20.77
CA SER A 223 4.91 3.92 -20.36
C SER A 223 4.07 4.19 -21.61
N SER A 224 3.00 3.42 -21.77
CA SER A 224 1.84 3.86 -22.55
C SER A 224 1.37 5.21 -22.00
N ARG A 225 1.04 6.13 -22.91
CA ARG A 225 0.63 7.49 -22.59
C ARG A 225 -0.61 7.47 -21.71
N THR A 226 -0.53 7.98 -20.48
CA THR A 226 -1.70 8.43 -19.74
C THR A 226 -1.96 9.88 -20.11
N SER A 227 -3.18 10.14 -20.56
CA SER A 227 -3.72 11.47 -20.88
C SER A 227 -3.72 12.40 -19.66
N SER A 228 -3.63 13.70 -19.97
CA SER A 228 -3.71 14.89 -19.12
C SER A 228 -4.71 14.86 -17.94
N ALA A 229 -4.33 14.25 -16.81
CA ALA A 229 -4.87 14.64 -15.51
C ALA A 229 -3.73 15.28 -14.72
N SER A 230 -3.53 16.60 -14.86
CA SER A 230 -2.47 17.33 -14.16
C SER A 230 -2.58 17.22 -12.63
N ASP A 231 -3.75 16.82 -12.11
CA ASP A 231 -4.05 16.86 -10.68
C ASP A 231 -4.22 15.47 -10.05
N LEU A 232 -4.22 14.38 -10.82
CA LEU A 232 -4.48 13.04 -10.29
C LEU A 232 -3.49 12.63 -9.18
N PRO A 233 -2.16 12.82 -9.32
CA PRO A 233 -1.23 12.54 -8.22
C PRO A 233 -1.53 13.34 -6.95
N HIS A 234 -1.90 14.62 -7.10
CA HIS A 234 -2.27 15.46 -5.96
C HIS A 234 -3.57 14.98 -5.30
N LEU A 235 -4.58 14.63 -6.11
CA LEU A 235 -5.85 14.08 -5.65
C LEU A 235 -5.64 12.83 -4.80
N LEU A 236 -4.83 11.88 -5.29
CA LEU A 236 -4.58 10.60 -4.61
C LEU A 236 -3.83 10.78 -3.29
N ILE A 237 -2.86 11.69 -3.25
CA ILE A 237 -2.05 11.94 -2.05
C ILE A 237 -2.85 12.69 -0.99
N ASN A 238 -3.72 13.61 -1.40
CA ASN A 238 -4.67 14.25 -0.49
C ASN A 238 -5.69 13.25 0.04
N ALA A 239 -6.26 12.40 -0.83
CA ALA A 239 -7.15 11.32 -0.41
C ALA A 239 -6.50 10.39 0.62
N MET A 240 -5.23 10.00 0.38
CA MET A 240 -4.45 9.24 1.36
C MET A 240 -4.30 9.99 2.68
N ALA A 241 -3.87 11.24 2.64
CA ALA A 241 -3.66 12.01 3.85
C ALA A 241 -4.97 12.20 4.65
N ASP A 242 -6.09 12.43 3.97
CA ASP A 242 -7.36 12.70 4.62
C ASP A 242 -8.01 11.40 5.14
N ASN A 243 -8.02 10.32 4.35
CA ASN A 243 -8.57 9.02 4.77
C ASN A 243 -7.75 8.41 5.93
N CYS A 244 -6.42 8.48 5.85
CA CYS A 244 -5.52 7.96 6.88
C CYS A 244 -5.28 8.95 8.03
N ARG A 245 -5.96 10.11 8.06
CA ARG A 245 -5.85 11.13 9.13
C ARG A 245 -4.42 11.62 9.38
N ILE A 246 -3.66 11.78 8.29
CA ILE A 246 -2.29 12.32 8.29
C ILE A 246 -2.37 13.85 8.35
N GLY A 247 -2.12 14.43 9.53
CA GLY A 247 -2.11 15.87 9.78
C GLY A 247 -1.78 16.21 11.22
#